data_AF-A0A5K1A1P6-F1
#
_entry.id   AF-A0A5K1A1P6-F1
#
_cell.length_a   1.000
_cell.length_b   1.000
_cell.length_c   1.000
_cell.angle_alpha   90.00
_cell.angle_beta   90.00
_cell.angle_gamma   90.00
#
_symmetry.space_group_name_H-M   'P 1'
#
loop_
_entity.id
_entity.type
_entity.pdbx_description
1 polymer ?
#
loop_
_entity_poly.entity_id
_entity_poly.type
_entity_poly.pdbx_seq_one_letter_code
_entity_poly.pdbx_strand_id
1 'polypeptide(L)'
;AHFGREARVWKSVFERAEEVANIPRGSIKATVLIETLPAVFQMDEILYELREHSLGLNCGRWDYIFSYVKTFQAHPDRLLPDRVQVGMTQHLMKSYSDLLIYTCHRRGVHAMGGM
;
A
#
# COMPACT_ATOMS: atom_id res chain seq x y z
N ALA A 1 -6.90 11.25 -3.21
CA ALA A 1 -7.10 10.30 -2.11
C ALA A 1 -6.09 10.61 -1.00
N HIS A 2 -6.51 10.53 0.26
CA HIS A 2 -5.63 10.76 1.42
C HIS A 2 -5.49 9.43 2.16
N PHE A 3 -4.63 8.55 1.66
CA PHE A 3 -4.45 7.19 2.17
C PHE A 3 -3.97 7.14 3.62
N GLY A 4 -3.22 8.13 4.10
CA GLY A 4 -2.94 8.26 5.53
C GLY A 4 -4.22 8.44 6.37
N ARG A 5 -5.22 9.20 5.88
CA ARG A 5 -6.51 9.34 6.56
C ARG A 5 -7.32 8.05 6.51
N GLU A 6 -7.28 7.33 5.40
CA GLU A 6 -7.93 6.02 5.28
C GLU A 6 -7.30 4.98 6.22
N ALA A 7 -5.97 4.96 6.33
CA ALA A 7 -5.24 4.15 7.30
C ALA A 7 -5.63 4.49 8.76
N ARG A 8 -5.85 5.77 9.06
CA ARG A 8 -6.36 6.21 10.37
C ARG A 8 -7.78 5.72 10.64
N VAL A 9 -8.65 5.69 9.62
CA VAL A 9 -10.00 5.10 9.78
C VAL A 9 -9.88 3.63 10.17
N TRP A 10 -9.00 2.87 9.51
CA TRP A 10 -8.75 1.47 9.88
C TRP A 10 -8.19 1.31 11.29
N LYS A 11 -7.25 2.19 11.70
CA LYS A 11 -6.78 2.24 13.09
C LYS A 11 -7.96 2.36 14.07
N SER A 12 -8.87 3.30 13.85
CA SER A 12 -10.04 3.50 14.72
C SER A 12 -10.95 2.27 14.75
N VAL A 13 -11.13 1.59 13.61
CA VAL A 13 -11.90 0.33 13.54
C VAL A 13 -11.22 -0.75 14.37
N PHE A 14 -9.90 -0.92 14.25
CA PHE A 14 -9.16 -1.93 15.01
C PHE A 14 -9.21 -1.66 16.51
N GLU A 15 -8.90 -0.43 16.94
CA GLU A 15 -8.92 -0.06 18.35
C GLU A 15 -10.31 -0.27 18.97
N ARG A 16 -11.38 0.10 18.23
CA ARG A 16 -12.74 -0.11 18.70
C ARG A 16 -13.09 -1.60 18.80
N ALA A 17 -12.67 -2.41 17.84
CA ALA A 17 -12.89 -3.85 17.87
C ALA A 17 -12.13 -4.51 19.03
N GLU A 18 -10.89 -4.10 19.29
CA GLU A 18 -10.07 -4.57 20.42
C GLU A 18 -10.69 -4.22 21.77
N GLU A 19 -11.20 -2.98 21.91
CA GLU A 19 -11.92 -2.52 23.10
C GLU A 19 -13.19 -3.35 23.35
N VAL A 20 -14.03 -3.53 22.32
CA VAL A 20 -15.29 -4.29 22.43
C VAL A 20 -15.03 -5.76 22.73
N ALA A 21 -13.97 -6.34 22.17
CA ALA A 21 -13.57 -7.72 22.44
C ALA A 21 -12.79 -7.89 23.75
N ASN A 22 -12.45 -6.80 24.45
CA ASN A 22 -11.62 -6.79 25.66
C ASN A 22 -10.28 -7.52 25.47
N ILE A 23 -9.62 -7.28 24.34
CA ILE A 23 -8.28 -7.80 24.04
C ILE A 23 -7.25 -6.66 24.03
N PRO A 24 -5.95 -6.96 24.23
CA PRO A 24 -4.92 -5.92 24.27
C PRO A 24 -4.86 -5.09 22.98
N ARG A 25 -4.53 -3.80 23.10
CA ARG A 25 -4.29 -2.91 21.95
C ARG A 25 -3.15 -3.44 21.08
N GLY A 26 -3.35 -3.42 19.75
CA GLY A 26 -2.38 -3.95 18.79
C GLY A 26 -2.41 -5.47 18.67
N SER A 27 -3.45 -6.14 19.18
CA SER A 27 -3.71 -7.56 18.95
C SER A 27 -4.11 -7.84 17.50
N ILE A 28 -4.89 -6.93 16.89
CA ILE A 28 -5.19 -6.99 15.46
C ILE A 28 -3.93 -6.63 14.69
N LYS A 29 -3.57 -7.46 13.72
CA LYS A 29 -2.43 -7.25 12.84
C LYS A 29 -2.87 -7.21 11.39
N ALA A 30 -2.34 -6.26 10.63
CA ALA A 30 -2.73 -5.99 9.26
C ALA A 30 -1.50 -5.76 8.37
N THR A 31 -1.57 -6.27 7.15
CA THR A 31 -0.67 -5.89 6.06
C THR A 31 -1.47 -5.10 5.03
N VAL A 32 -0.95 -3.96 4.61
CA VAL A 32 -1.65 -3.08 3.65
C VAL A 32 -1.20 -3.38 2.23
N LEU A 33 -2.16 -3.57 1.32
CA LEU A 33 -1.90 -3.67 -0.11
C LEU A 33 -1.61 -2.26 -0.66
N ILE A 34 -0.40 -2.04 -1.18
CA ILE A 34 -0.07 -0.78 -1.87
C ILE A 34 -0.35 -0.97 -3.35
N GLU A 35 -1.62 -1.14 -3.70
CA GLU A 35 -2.04 -1.49 -5.06
C GLU A 35 -2.76 -0.33 -5.77
N THR A 36 -2.55 0.90 -5.29
CA THR A 36 -3.03 2.10 -5.98
C THR A 36 -1.89 3.08 -6.20
N LEU A 37 -1.90 3.75 -7.35
CA LEU A 37 -0.85 4.69 -7.72
C LEU A 37 -0.65 5.80 -6.67
N PRO A 38 -1.70 6.47 -6.16
CA PRO A 38 -1.46 7.54 -5.20
C PRO A 38 -1.06 7.03 -3.79
N ALA A 39 -1.29 5.76 -3.45
CA ALA A 39 -0.85 5.18 -2.17
C ALA A 39 0.67 4.98 -2.10
N VAL A 40 1.34 4.75 -3.24
CA VAL A 40 2.82 4.64 -3.29
C VAL A 40 3.49 5.90 -2.75
N PHE A 41 2.87 7.07 -2.90
CA PHE A 41 3.39 8.34 -2.40
C PHE A 41 3.06 8.62 -0.92
N GLN A 42 2.37 7.69 -0.23
CA GLN A 42 1.94 7.85 1.16
C GLN A 42 2.27 6.61 2.02
N MET A 43 3.17 5.74 1.57
CA MET A 43 3.49 4.49 2.27
C MET A 43 3.99 4.72 3.70
N ASP A 44 4.81 5.75 3.90
CA ASP A 44 5.38 6.07 5.21
C ASP A 44 4.31 6.58 6.19
N GLU A 45 3.37 7.40 5.70
CA GLU A 45 2.23 7.90 6.45
C GLU A 45 1.23 6.78 6.79
N ILE A 46 0.96 5.88 5.84
CA ILE A 46 0.12 4.68 6.07
C ILE A 46 0.72 3.84 7.21
N LEU A 47 2.02 3.55 7.14
CA LEU A 47 2.72 2.80 8.19
C LEU A 47 2.72 3.55 9.53
N TYR A 48 2.89 4.88 9.52
CA TYR A 48 2.86 5.68 10.72
C TYR A 48 1.50 5.64 11.42
N GLU A 49 0.42 5.78 10.68
CA GLU A 49 -0.95 5.73 11.21
C GLU A 49 -1.25 4.34 11.79
N LEU A 50 -0.85 3.27 11.10
CA LEU A 50 -1.07 1.88 11.51
C LEU A 50 0.06 1.27 12.35
N ARG A 51 1.01 2.06 12.89
CA ARG A 51 2.26 1.54 13.51
C ARG A 51 2.08 0.52 14.65
N GLU A 52 0.93 0.50 15.31
CA GLU A 52 0.61 -0.44 16.40
C GLU A 52 0.01 -1.76 15.88
N HIS A 53 -0.55 -1.74 14.67
CA HIS A 53 -1.29 -2.84 14.03
C HIS A 53 -0.62 -3.33 12.74
N SER A 54 0.37 -2.64 12.18
CA SER A 54 0.97 -2.97 10.90
C SER A 54 2.01 -4.10 11.01
N LEU A 55 1.94 -5.07 10.10
CA LEU A 55 3.00 -6.06 9.85
C LEU A 55 3.82 -5.74 8.60
N GLY A 56 3.44 -4.72 7.83
CA GLY A 56 4.11 -4.38 6.59
C GLY A 56 3.18 -3.94 5.47
N LEU A 57 3.76 -3.91 4.28
CA LEU A 57 3.11 -3.55 3.02
C LEU A 57 3.31 -4.66 1.98
N ASN A 58 2.41 -4.74 1.00
CA ASN A 58 2.46 -5.71 -0.08
C ASN A 58 2.45 -5.03 -1.45
N CYS A 59 3.22 -5.60 -2.37
CA CYS A 59 3.19 -5.23 -3.78
C CYS A 59 2.07 -5.94 -4.56
N GLY A 60 1.31 -5.20 -5.36
CA GLY A 60 0.36 -5.74 -6.34
C GLY A 60 0.70 -5.31 -7.78
N ARG A 61 0.46 -6.17 -8.76
CA ARG A 61 0.66 -5.83 -10.19
C ARG A 61 -0.61 -5.28 -10.84
N TRP A 62 -1.68 -6.08 -10.86
CA TRP A 62 -2.85 -5.77 -11.68
C TRP A 62 -3.64 -4.56 -11.17
N ASP A 63 -3.95 -4.51 -9.88
CA ASP A 63 -4.63 -3.35 -9.29
C ASP A 63 -3.79 -2.08 -9.35
N TYR A 64 -2.46 -2.20 -9.23
CA TYR A 64 -1.56 -1.05 -9.36
C TYR A 64 -1.57 -0.46 -10.79
N ILE A 65 -1.44 -1.30 -11.83
CA ILE A 65 -1.51 -0.80 -13.21
C ILE A 65 -2.92 -0.30 -13.56
N PHE A 66 -3.96 -0.92 -13.02
CA PHE A 66 -5.33 -0.44 -13.18
C PHE A 66 -5.50 0.94 -12.54
N SER A 67 -4.97 1.12 -11.33
CA SER A 67 -4.98 2.42 -10.66
C SER A 67 -4.17 3.45 -11.44
N TYR A 68 -3.04 3.08 -12.06
CA TYR A 68 -2.28 4.00 -12.91
C TYR A 68 -3.15 4.52 -14.07
N VAL A 69 -3.82 3.62 -14.80
CA VAL A 69 -4.72 3.99 -15.91
C VAL A 69 -5.86 4.88 -15.40
N LYS A 70 -6.51 4.50 -14.30
CA LYS A 70 -7.60 5.28 -13.70
C LYS A 70 -7.15 6.67 -13.26
N THR A 71 -5.99 6.77 -12.61
CA THR A 71 -5.44 8.05 -12.14
C THR A 71 -5.05 8.95 -13.29
N PHE A 72 -4.56 8.39 -14.40
CA PHE A 72 -4.11 9.16 -15.57
C PHE A 72 -5.05 9.10 -16.78
N GLN A 73 -6.31 8.72 -16.59
CA GLN A 73 -7.28 8.55 -17.68
C GLN A 73 -7.48 9.81 -18.55
N ALA A 74 -7.24 11.01 -18.00
CA ALA A 74 -7.34 12.29 -18.71
C ALA A 74 -6.03 12.75 -19.36
N HIS A 75 -4.96 11.95 -19.29
CA HIS A 75 -3.62 12.27 -19.77
C HIS A 75 -3.24 11.40 -20.97
N PRO A 76 -3.43 11.87 -22.21
CA PRO A 76 -3.18 11.07 -23.42
C PRO A 76 -1.70 10.73 -23.64
N ASP A 77 -0.78 11.39 -22.91
CA ASP A 77 0.66 11.14 -22.92
C ASP A 77 1.10 10.03 -21.94
N ARG A 78 0.20 9.48 -21.13
CA ARG A 78 0.49 8.48 -20.08
C ARG A 78 -0.10 7.12 -20.40
N LEU A 79 0.05 6.69 -21.64
CA LEU A 79 -0.43 5.39 -22.11
C LEU A 79 0.46 4.26 -21.62
N LEU A 80 -0.15 3.10 -21.34
CA LEU A 80 0.55 1.85 -21.09
C LEU A 80 0.43 0.95 -22.33
N PRO A 81 1.44 0.11 -22.63
CA PRO A 81 1.31 -0.95 -23.61
C PRO A 81 0.32 -2.02 -23.12
N ASP A 82 0.16 -3.09 -23.90
CA ASP A 82 -0.58 -4.27 -23.43
C ASP A 82 -0.08 -4.69 -22.03
N ARG A 83 -1.02 -4.90 -21.12
CA ARG A 83 -0.79 -5.21 -19.71
C ARG A 83 0.18 -6.36 -19.49
N VAL A 84 0.26 -7.32 -20.42
CA VAL A 84 1.20 -8.46 -20.33
C VAL A 84 2.67 -7.99 -20.42
N GLN A 85 2.93 -6.89 -21.13
CA GLN A 85 4.25 -6.28 -21.29
C GLN A 85 4.65 -5.42 -20.07
N VAL A 86 3.68 -5.01 -19.24
CA VAL A 86 3.91 -4.25 -18.01
C VAL A 86 4.28 -5.20 -16.86
N GLY A 87 5.47 -5.81 -16.95
CA GLY A 87 6.02 -6.72 -15.94
C GLY A 87 6.68 -5.99 -14.77
N MET A 88 6.95 -6.72 -13.67
CA MET A 88 7.56 -6.15 -12.45
C MET A 88 8.99 -5.61 -12.65
N THR A 89 9.68 -6.03 -13.71
CA THR A 89 11.03 -5.57 -14.06
C THR A 89 11.05 -4.21 -14.77
N GLN A 90 9.91 -3.72 -15.27
CA GLN A 90 9.84 -2.43 -15.94
C GLN A 90 10.04 -1.28 -14.96
N HIS A 91 10.64 -0.19 -15.42
CA HIS A 91 11.11 0.91 -14.55
C HIS A 91 10.06 1.40 -13.53
N LEU A 92 8.82 1.62 -13.96
CA LEU A 92 7.71 2.01 -13.08
C LEU A 92 7.48 0.99 -11.95
N MET A 93 7.34 -0.28 -12.31
CA MET A 93 7.02 -1.35 -11.36
C MET A 93 8.19 -1.67 -10.44
N LYS A 94 9.41 -1.65 -10.98
CA LYS A 94 10.64 -1.86 -10.21
C LYS A 94 10.86 -0.74 -9.19
N SER A 95 10.68 0.52 -9.60
CA SER A 95 10.81 1.67 -8.70
C SER A 95 9.79 1.60 -7.57
N TYR A 96 8.56 1.20 -7.89
CA TYR A 96 7.52 0.95 -6.90
C TYR A 96 7.91 -0.14 -5.89
N SER A 97 8.39 -1.30 -6.36
CA SER A 97 8.80 -2.37 -5.45
C SER A 97 10.01 -2.00 -4.60
N ASP A 98 11.02 -1.34 -5.20
CA ASP A 98 12.23 -0.92 -4.47
C ASP A 98 11.88 0.10 -3.37
N LEU A 99 11.00 1.06 -3.68
CA LEU A 99 10.55 2.06 -2.72
C LEU A 99 9.74 1.41 -1.58
N LEU A 100 8.88 0.44 -1.88
CA LEU A 100 8.12 -0.29 -0.86
C LEU A 100 9.07 -1.05 0.08
N ILE A 101 10.04 -1.78 -0.47
CA ILE A 101 11.07 -2.50 0.30
C ILE A 101 11.83 -1.53 1.21
N TYR A 102 12.33 -0.43 0.64
CA TYR A 102 13.05 0.59 1.40
C TYR A 102 12.21 1.15 2.55
N THR A 103 10.95 1.51 2.27
CA THR A 103 10.04 2.13 3.24
C THR A 103 9.71 1.16 4.38
N CYS A 104 9.35 -0.08 4.06
CA CYS A 104 9.06 -1.12 5.04
C CYS A 104 10.27 -1.44 5.92
N HIS A 105 11.43 -1.69 5.33
CA HIS A 105 12.61 -2.08 6.08
C HIS A 105 13.14 -0.94 6.95
N ARG A 106 13.02 0.32 6.51
CA ARG A 106 13.33 1.50 7.34
C ARG A 106 12.44 1.58 8.59
N ARG A 107 11.21 1.06 8.52
CA ARG A 107 10.23 1.01 9.62
C ARG A 107 10.27 -0.31 10.40
N GLY A 108 11.13 -1.26 10.04
CA GLY A 108 11.24 -2.57 10.70
C GLY A 108 10.05 -3.51 10.47
N VAL A 109 9.32 -3.35 9.37
CA VAL A 109 8.16 -4.17 9.00
C VAL A 109 8.41 -4.94 7.71
N HIS A 110 7.57 -5.95 7.41
CA HIS A 110 7.76 -6.79 6.23
C HIS A 110 7.45 -6.05 4.91
N ALA A 111 8.24 -6.34 3.89
CA ALA A 111 7.94 -6.01 2.50
C ALA A 111 7.58 -7.31 1.77
N MET A 112 6.33 -7.44 1.32
CA MET A 112 5.86 -8.65 0.66
C MET A 112 5.75 -8.45 -0.84
N GLY A 113 6.20 -9.44 -1.60
CA GLY A 113 5.96 -9.52 -3.04
C GLY A 113 4.50 -9.86 -3.36
N GLY A 114 4.09 -9.54 -4.59
CA GLY A 114 2.81 -9.97 -5.14
C GLY A 114 2.87 -11.38 -5.73
N MET A 115 1.76 -11.80 -6.35
CA MET A 115 1.63 -13.00 -7.17
C MET A 115 2.13 -12.78 -8.61
#